data_AF-A0AAU6AGZ3-F1
#
_entry.id   AF-A0AAU6AGZ3-F1
#
_cell.length_a   1.000
_cell.length_b   1.000
_cell.length_c   1.000
_cell.angle_alpha   90.00
_cell.angle_beta   90.00
_cell.angle_gamma   90.00
#
_symmetry.space_group_name_H-M   'P 1'
#
loop_
_entity.id
_entity.type
_entity.pdbx_description
1 polymer ?
#
loop_
_entity_poly.entity_id
_entity_poly.type
_entity_poly.pdbx_seq_one_letter_code
_entity_poly.pdbx_strand_id
1 'polypeptide(L)' 'MAAPRKYSLELRERAVRMYRTADPKPQIKKLAVDLGVHPEALRGWIR' A
#
# COMPACT_ATOMS: atom_id res chain seq x y z
N MET A 1 -1.10 -6.33 -23.13
CA MET A 1 -0.23 -6.24 -21.92
C MET A 1 -0.61 -4.98 -21.18
N ALA A 2 -1.16 -5.07 -19.97
CA ALA A 2 -1.47 -3.88 -19.19
C ALA A 2 -0.17 -3.09 -18.97
N ALA A 3 -0.18 -1.80 -19.32
CA ALA A 3 0.97 -0.91 -19.15
C ALA A 3 1.52 -1.08 -17.72
N PRO A 4 2.86 -1.08 -17.52
CA PRO A 4 3.45 -1.18 -16.20
C PRO A 4 3.00 0.04 -15.39
N ARG A 5 1.92 -0.11 -14.63
CA ARG A 5 1.50 0.85 -13.63
C ARG A 5 2.68 0.92 -12.66
N LYS A 6 3.13 2.13 -12.35
CA LYS A 6 4.25 2.41 -11.44
C LYS A 6 4.17 1.63 -10.12
N TYR A 7 2.98 1.15 -9.76
CA TYR A 7 2.71 0.15 -8.74
C TYR A 7 1.77 -0.94 -9.28
N SER A 8 2.18 -2.21 -9.18
CA SER A 8 1.35 -3.37 -9.55
C SER A 8 0.11 -3.49 -8.67
N LEU A 9 -0.99 -4.05 -9.20
CA LEU A 9 -2.19 -4.32 -8.40
C LEU A 9 -1.89 -5.23 -7.20
N GLU A 10 -1.03 -6.23 -7.41
CA GLU A 10 -0.59 -7.15 -6.36
C GLU A 10 0.07 -6.41 -5.17
N LEU A 11 0.87 -5.36 -5.47
CA LEU A 11 1.47 -4.53 -4.42
C LEU A 11 0.41 -3.76 -3.65
N ARG A 12 -0.59 -3.21 -4.36
CA ARG A 12 -1.72 -2.50 -3.76
C ARG A 12 -2.51 -3.44 -2.84
N GLU A 13 -2.89 -4.61 -3.32
CA GLU A 13 -3.67 -5.58 -2.55
C GLU A 13 -2.89 -6.09 -1.33
N ARG A 14 -1.59 -6.37 -1.50
CA ARG A 14 -0.70 -6.73 -0.39
C ARG A 14 -0.64 -5.61 0.66
N ALA A 15 -0.47 -4.37 0.25
CA ALA A 15 -0.36 -3.23 1.16
C ALA A 15 -1.68 -2.97 1.92
N VAL A 16 -2.83 -3.05 1.23
CA VAL A 16 -4.16 -2.91 1.84
C VAL A 16 -4.44 -4.06 2.80
N ARG A 17 -4.13 -5.30 2.41
CA ARG A 17 -4.29 -6.47 3.28
C ARG A 17 -3.43 -6.33 4.53
N MET A 18 -2.14 -6.00 4.38
CA MET A 18 -1.21 -5.83 5.49
C MET A 18 -1.68 -4.74 6.46
N TYR A 19 -2.22 -3.62 5.95
CA TYR A 19 -2.81 -2.57 6.79
C TYR A 19 -4.07 -3.05 7.53
N ARG A 20 -4.95 -3.81 6.88
CA ARG A 20 -6.22 -4.30 7.47
C ARG A 20 -6.00 -5.43 8.48
N THR A 21 -4.99 -6.27 8.29
CA THR A 21 -4.68 -7.41 9.18
C THR A 21 -3.77 -7.04 10.33
N ALA A 22 -3.07 -5.91 10.27
CA ALA A 22 -2.18 -5.47 11.33
C ALA A 22 -2.96 -4.86 12.50
N ASP A 23 -2.76 -5.41 13.68
CA ASP A 23 -3.27 -4.90 14.96
C ASP A 23 -2.10 -4.71 15.94
N PRO A 24 -1.85 -3.48 16.46
CA PRO A 24 -2.57 -2.24 16.17
C PRO A 24 -2.30 -1.71 14.75
N LYS A 25 -3.24 -0.94 14.19
CA LYS A 25 -3.13 -0.39 12.82
C LYS A 25 -1.84 0.43 12.64
N PRO A 26 -0.96 0.05 11.71
CA PRO A 26 0.30 0.75 11.49
C PRO A 26 0.03 2.12 10.85
N GLN A 27 0.92 3.10 11.10
CA GLN A 27 0.83 4.38 10.41
C GLN A 27 1.04 4.17 8.91
N ILE A 28 0.12 4.71 8.08
CA ILE A 28 0.19 4.62 6.61
C ILE A 28 1.55 5.11 6.10
N LYS A 29 2.10 6.18 6.67
CA LYS A 29 3.44 6.69 6.32
C LYS A 29 4.55 5.67 6.57
N LYS A 30 4.49 4.94 7.69
CA LYS A 30 5.50 3.94 8.05
C LYS A 30 5.40 2.70 7.17
N LEU A 31 4.18 2.21 6.93
CA LEU A 31 3.92 1.11 6.01
C LEU A 31 4.34 1.46 4.57
N ALA A 32 4.13 2.70 4.16
CA ALA A 32 4.53 3.17 2.84
C ALA A 32 6.05 3.20 2.67
N VAL A 33 6.78 3.69 3.67
CA VAL A 33 8.25 3.67 3.69
C VAL A 33 8.80 2.24 3.67
N ASP A 34 8.20 1.34 4.46
CA ASP A 34 8.59 -0.08 4.52
C ASP A 34 8.41 -0.80 3.17
N LEU A 35 7.30 -0.51 2.47
CA LEU A 35 7.00 -1.06 1.16
C LEU A 35 7.63 -0.28 -0.01
N GLY A 36 8.34 0.83 0.25
CA GLY A 36 8.91 1.70 -0.78
C GLY A 36 7.87 2.40 -1.67
N VAL A 37 6.64 2.57 -1.18
CA VAL A 37 5.54 3.24 -1.90
C VAL A 37 5.33 4.66 -1.39
N HIS A 38 4.78 5.54 -2.23
CA HIS A 38 4.38 6.85 -1.76
C HIS A 38 3.23 6.74 -0.74
N PRO A 39 3.31 7.43 0.41
CA PRO A 39 2.27 7.37 1.44
C PRO A 39 0.92 7.90 0.95
N GLU A 40 0.93 8.86 0.03
CA GLU A 40 -0.29 9.39 -0.59
C GLU A 40 -0.97 8.37 -1.51
N ALA A 41 -0.19 7.59 -2.27
CA ALA A 41 -0.71 6.50 -3.09
C ALA A 41 -1.34 5.40 -2.21
N LEU A 42 -0.63 5.00 -1.14
CA LEU A 42 -1.13 4.02 -0.18
C LEU A 42 -2.42 4.50 0.52
N ARG A 43 -2.49 5.78 0.88
CA ARG A 43 -3.71 6.39 1.43
C ARG A 43 -4.88 6.33 0.46
N GLY A 44 -4.63 6.57 -0.83
CA GLY A 44 -5.64 6.43 -1.89
C GLY A 44 -6.12 4.98 -2.08
N TRP A 45 -5.31 3.99 -1.71
CA TRP A 45 -5.69 2.58 -1.80
C TRP A 45 -6.49 2.06 -0.61
N ILE A 46 -6.26 2.65 0.57
CA ILE A 46 -6.91 2.26 1.84
C ILE A 46 -8.30 2.90 2.00
N ARG A 47 -8.55 4.04 1.33
CA ARG A 47 -9.83 4.77 1.39
C ARG A 47 -11.02 3.90 0.98
#